data_AF-A0A6G0VNB7-F1
#
_entry.id   AF-A0A6G0VNB7-F1
#
_cell.length_a   1.000
_cell.length_b   1.000
_cell.length_c   1.000
_cell.angle_alpha   90.00
_cell.angle_beta   90.00
_cell.angle_gamma   90.00
#
_symmetry.space_group_name_H-M   'P 1'
#
loop_
_entity.id
_entity.type
_entity.pdbx_description
1 polymer ?
#
loop_
_entity_poly.entity_id
_entity_poly.type
_entity_poly.pdbx_seq_one_letter_code
_entity_poly.pdbx_strand_id
1 'polypeptide(L)'
;MAAYINRSIGFGDSLVTPRNPLTDEQISSPLQVFGQAKKQINKIFVDVQDYVADASERMIDVNKLCPDVINENELKSMLDYRSKVKGICEVLTRDHMKVAFFGRLV
;
A
#
# COMPACT_ATOMS: atom_id res chain seq x y z
N MET A 1 15.94 2.17 46.98
CA MET A 1 15.99 3.50 46.35
C MET A 1 16.54 3.33 44.95
N ALA A 2 15.68 3.36 43.92
CA ALA A 2 16.10 3.22 42.53
C ALA A 2 16.09 4.61 41.87
N ALA A 3 17.24 5.04 41.34
CA ALA A 3 17.38 6.30 40.63
C ALA A 3 16.99 6.12 39.15
N TYR A 4 16.00 6.89 38.71
CA TYR A 4 15.60 6.97 37.30
C TYR A 4 16.49 8.00 36.59
N ILE A 5 17.16 7.60 35.51
CA ILE A 5 17.85 8.53 34.60
C ILE A 5 16.99 8.68 33.35
N ASN A 6 16.24 9.78 33.26
CA ASN A 6 15.62 10.25 32.03
C ASN A 6 16.68 10.93 31.14
N ARG A 7 16.97 10.37 29.97
CA ARG A 7 17.74 11.06 28.92
C ARG A 7 16.83 11.36 27.73
N SER A 8 16.25 12.55 27.73
CA SER A 8 15.62 13.15 26.55
C SER A 8 16.70 13.54 25.54
N ILE A 9 16.69 12.94 24.35
CA ILE A 9 17.36 13.51 23.17
C ILE A 9 16.24 14.09 22.30
N GLY A 10 16.14 15.41 22.28
CA GLY A 10 15.24 16.14 21.42
C GLY A 10 15.71 16.08 19.96
N PHE A 11 14.79 15.72 19.08
CA PHE A 11 14.84 16.09 17.66
C PHE A 11 13.51 16.75 17.34
N GLY A 12 13.54 18.07 17.19
CA GLY A 12 12.46 18.81 16.58
C GLY A 12 12.55 18.66 15.06
N ASP A 13 11.43 18.31 14.43
CA ASP A 13 10.78 19.19 13.46
C ASP A 13 9.32 18.75 13.30
N SER A 14 8.42 19.71 13.35
CA SER A 14 6.99 19.52 13.62
C SER A 14 6.21 19.64 12.31
N LEU A 15 5.90 18.51 11.69
CA LEU A 15 4.85 18.38 10.68
C LEU A 15 3.81 17.40 11.20
N VAL A 16 3.08 17.80 12.25
CA VAL A 16 2.01 16.99 12.86
C VAL A 16 0.67 17.66 12.58
N THR A 17 -0.03 17.14 11.58
CA THR A 17 -1.49 17.21 11.47
C THR A 17 -2.09 16.67 12.78
N PRO A 18 -3.05 17.33 13.43
CA PRO A 18 -3.56 16.86 14.72
C PRO A 18 -4.36 15.57 14.53
N ARG A 19 -3.79 14.43 14.96
CA ARG A 19 -4.52 13.18 15.14
C ARG A 19 -5.23 13.22 16.49
N ASN A 20 -6.54 12.94 16.49
CA ASN A 20 -7.39 12.89 17.68
C ASN A 20 -6.79 11.98 18.78
N PRO A 21 -6.83 12.38 20.08
CA PRO A 21 -6.14 11.67 21.17
C PRO A 21 -6.89 10.46 21.76
N LEU A 22 -7.90 9.90 21.08
CA LEU A 22 -8.74 8.84 21.65
C LEU A 22 -8.47 7.48 20.99
N THR A 23 -7.25 6.94 21.21
CA THR A 23 -6.90 5.51 21.31
C THR A 23 -5.38 5.40 21.47
N ASP A 24 -4.85 5.89 22.58
CA ASP A 24 -3.43 5.76 22.96
C ASP A 24 -3.33 4.76 24.11
N GLU A 25 -3.45 3.47 23.83
CA GLU A 25 -3.08 2.44 24.82
C GLU A 25 -2.82 1.06 24.23
N GLN A 26 -2.05 0.99 23.14
CA GLN A 26 -1.24 -0.20 22.92
C GLN A 26 0.02 0.22 22.17
N ILE A 27 1.13 0.28 22.89
CA ILE A 27 2.47 0.62 22.41
C ILE A 27 2.83 -0.38 21.31
N SER A 28 2.43 -0.06 20.09
CA SER A 28 2.78 -0.78 18.88
C SER A 28 4.14 -0.27 18.46
N SER A 29 5.12 -1.17 18.30
CA SER A 29 6.46 -0.80 17.82
C SER A 29 6.33 0.08 16.55
N PRO A 30 7.16 1.12 16.35
CA PRO A 30 7.13 1.94 15.12
C PRO A 30 7.15 1.11 13.83
N LEU A 31 7.75 -0.08 13.84
CA LEU A 31 7.74 -1.02 12.72
C LEU A 31 6.34 -1.60 12.42
N GLN A 32 5.46 -1.67 13.42
CA GLN A 32 4.07 -2.11 13.23
C GLN A 32 3.26 -1.12 12.41
N VAL A 33 3.61 0.17 12.41
CA VAL A 33 2.97 1.17 11.52
C VAL A 33 3.20 0.79 10.06
N PHE A 34 4.43 0.41 9.69
CA PHE A 34 4.73 -0.10 8.34
C PHE A 34 3.98 -1.40 8.06
N GLY A 35 3.95 -2.34 9.03
CA GLY A 35 3.22 -3.59 8.88
C GLY A 35 1.72 -3.40 8.62
N GLN A 36 1.08 -2.49 9.37
CA GLN A 36 -0.33 -2.16 9.22
C GLN A 36 -0.60 -1.46 7.88
N ALA A 37 0.21 -0.46 7.51
CA ALA A 37 0.09 0.22 6.23
C ALA A 37 0.28 -0.76 5.05
N LYS A 38 1.29 -1.64 5.12
CA LYS A 38 1.52 -2.70 4.13
C LYS A 38 0.31 -3.61 4.00
N LYS A 39 -0.29 -4.04 5.11
CA LYS A 39 -1.50 -4.89 5.10
C LYS A 39 -2.69 -4.17 4.47
N GLN A 40 -2.89 -2.90 4.82
CA GLN A 40 -4.00 -2.09 4.31
C GLN A 40 -3.88 -1.86 2.80
N ILE A 41 -2.71 -1.45 2.31
CA ILE A 41 -2.53 -1.19 0.87
C ILE A 41 -2.60 -2.47 0.03
N ASN A 42 -2.05 -3.60 0.53
CA ASN A 42 -2.18 -4.88 -0.15
C ASN A 42 -3.65 -5.29 -0.25
N LYS A 43 -4.45 -5.13 0.81
CA LYS A 43 -5.89 -5.42 0.77
C LYS A 43 -6.60 -4.59 -0.30
N ILE A 44 -6.37 -3.28 -0.34
CA ILE A 44 -6.98 -2.38 -1.32
C ILE A 44 -6.65 -2.85 -2.75
N PHE A 45 -5.39 -3.21 -3.01
CA PHE A 45 -4.98 -3.63 -4.35
C PHE A 45 -5.51 -5.01 -4.76
N VAL A 46 -5.73 -5.91 -3.81
CA VAL A 46 -6.47 -7.16 -4.07
C VAL A 46 -7.92 -6.85 -4.45
N ASP A 47 -8.61 -5.99 -3.69
CA ASP A 47 -9.99 -5.61 -3.98
C ASP A 47 -10.10 -4.91 -5.37
N VAL A 48 -9.11 -4.07 -5.72
CA VAL A 48 -9.01 -3.43 -7.05
C VAL A 48 -8.70 -4.44 -8.15
N GLN A 49 -7.85 -5.44 -7.88
CA GLN A 49 -7.53 -6.51 -8.84
C GLN A 49 -8.77 -7.31 -9.21
N ASP A 50 -9.57 -7.69 -8.21
CA ASP A 50 -10.82 -8.42 -8.41
C ASP A 50 -11.83 -7.58 -9.19
N TYR A 51 -12.00 -6.31 -8.81
CA TYR A 51 -12.88 -5.39 -9.54
C TYR A 51 -12.49 -5.22 -11.01
N VAL A 52 -11.20 -5.00 -11.30
CA VAL A 52 -10.74 -4.81 -12.68
C VAL A 52 -10.84 -6.11 -13.47
N ALA A 53 -10.65 -7.28 -12.85
CA ALA A 53 -10.89 -8.57 -13.49
C ALA A 53 -12.36 -8.71 -13.90
N ASP A 54 -13.29 -8.53 -12.97
CA ASP A 54 -14.74 -8.63 -13.21
C ASP A 54 -15.22 -7.63 -14.27
N ALA A 55 -14.75 -6.38 -14.18
CA ALA A 55 -15.12 -5.34 -15.11
C ALA A 55 -14.54 -5.60 -16.51
N SER A 56 -13.31 -6.11 -16.61
CA SER A 56 -12.73 -6.49 -17.90
C SER A 56 -13.48 -7.65 -18.56
N GLU A 57 -13.92 -8.64 -17.79
CA GLU A 57 -14.70 -9.77 -18.29
C GLU A 57 -16.07 -9.30 -18.80
N ARG A 58 -16.77 -8.46 -18.03
CA ARG A 58 -18.03 -7.85 -18.47
C ARG A 58 -17.87 -7.02 -19.74
N MET A 59 -16.81 -6.23 -19.85
CA MET A 59 -16.57 -5.44 -21.07
C MET A 59 -16.32 -6.34 -22.28
N ILE A 60 -15.60 -7.45 -22.13
CA ILE A 60 -15.40 -8.43 -23.19
C ILE A 60 -16.74 -9.03 -23.63
N ASP A 61 -17.60 -9.41 -22.68
CA ASP A 61 -18.89 -10.03 -22.99
C ASP A 61 -19.86 -9.07 -23.67
N VAL A 62 -19.91 -7.82 -23.20
CA VAL A 62 -20.70 -6.76 -23.87
C VAL A 62 -20.16 -6.49 -25.27
N ASN A 63 -18.84 -6.46 -25.47
CA ASN A 63 -18.24 -6.26 -26.79
C ASN A 63 -18.54 -7.42 -27.76
N LYS A 64 -18.68 -8.65 -27.26
CA LYS A 64 -19.10 -9.80 -28.09
C LYS A 64 -20.57 -9.72 -28.50
N LEU A 65 -21.45 -9.28 -27.59
CA LEU A 65 -22.89 -9.18 -27.81
C LEU A 65 -23.25 -7.95 -28.67
N CYS A 66 -22.54 -6.84 -28.45
CA CYS A 66 -22.80 -5.53 -29.03
C CYS A 66 -21.47 -4.87 -29.46
N PRO A 67 -20.90 -5.26 -30.61
CA PRO A 67 -19.54 -4.87 -31.03
C PRO A 67 -19.32 -3.38 -31.28
N ASP A 68 -20.38 -2.59 -31.46
CA ASP A 68 -20.27 -1.13 -31.71
C ASP A 68 -20.52 -0.27 -30.46
N VAL A 69 -20.81 -0.89 -29.31
CA VAL A 69 -21.11 -0.15 -28.07
C VAL A 69 -19.85 0.23 -27.30
N ILE A 70 -18.79 -0.58 -27.40
CA ILE A 70 -17.53 -0.37 -26.68
C ILE A 70 -16.45 -0.01 -27.68
N ASN A 71 -15.71 1.05 -27.41
CA ASN A 71 -14.57 1.43 -28.23
C ASN A 71 -13.41 0.44 -28.00
N GLU A 72 -12.79 -0.06 -29.08
CA GLU A 72 -11.64 -0.97 -28.99
C GLU A 72 -10.50 -0.40 -28.15
N ASN A 73 -10.28 0.92 -28.18
CA ASN A 73 -9.25 1.59 -27.38
C ASN A 73 -9.56 1.54 -25.88
N GLU A 74 -10.84 1.61 -25.50
CA GLU A 74 -11.27 1.51 -24.10
C GLU A 74 -11.12 0.08 -23.60
N LEU A 75 -11.51 -0.91 -24.42
CA LEU A 75 -11.32 -2.32 -24.10
C LEU A 75 -9.83 -2.66 -23.91
N LYS A 76 -8.97 -2.18 -24.81
CA LYS A 76 -7.52 -2.35 -24.70
C LYS A 76 -6.97 -1.70 -23.42
N SER A 77 -7.39 -0.46 -23.12
CA SER A 77 -6.98 0.24 -21.90
C SER A 77 -7.39 -0.53 -20.65
N MET A 78 -8.58 -1.14 -20.65
CA MET A 78 -9.07 -1.94 -19.53
C MET A 78 -8.22 -3.20 -19.30
N LEU A 79 -7.85 -3.90 -20.37
CA LEU A 79 -6.94 -5.04 -20.30
C LEU A 79 -5.54 -4.64 -19.82
N ASP A 80 -5.05 -3.48 -20.25
CA ASP A 80 -3.79 -2.92 -19.77
C ASP A 80 -3.84 -2.59 -18.28
N TYR A 81 -4.95 -2.03 -17.79
CA TYR A 81 -5.15 -1.78 -16.36
C TYR A 81 -5.16 -3.08 -15.55
N ARG A 82 -5.81 -4.13 -16.04
CA ARG A 82 -5.78 -5.46 -15.40
C ARG A 82 -4.35 -5.96 -15.22
N SER A 83 -3.53 -5.83 -16.26
CA SER A 83 -2.12 -6.24 -16.23
C SER A 83 -1.30 -5.37 -15.26
N LYS A 84 -1.48 -4.05 -15.29
CA LYS A 84 -0.78 -3.11 -14.40
C LYS A 84 -1.11 -3.36 -12.93
N VAL A 85 -2.39 -3.54 -12.60
CA VAL A 85 -2.83 -3.81 -11.22
C VAL A 85 -2.24 -5.12 -10.71
N LYS A 86 -2.21 -6.17 -11.54
CA LYS A 86 -1.54 -7.43 -11.20
C LYS A 86 -0.06 -7.22 -10.87
N GLY A 87 0.66 -6.45 -11.68
CA GLY A 87 2.07 -6.11 -11.41
C GLY A 87 2.25 -5.35 -10.09
N ILE A 88 1.34 -4.43 -9.75
CA ILE A 88 1.39 -3.71 -8.48
C ILE A 88 1.18 -4.66 -7.30
N CYS A 89 0.21 -5.58 -7.36
CA CYS A 89 0.01 -6.61 -6.33
C CYS A 89 1.28 -7.43 -6.09
N GLU A 90 1.93 -7.88 -7.17
CA GLU A 90 3.19 -8.65 -7.10
C GLU A 90 4.30 -7.85 -6.40
N VAL A 91 4.43 -6.56 -6.67
CA VAL A 91 5.43 -5.69 -6.02
C VAL A 91 5.10 -5.48 -4.54
N LEU A 92 3.85 -5.15 -4.20
CA LEU A 92 3.42 -4.85 -2.82
C LEU A 92 3.55 -6.04 -1.86
N THR A 93 3.41 -7.27 -2.36
CA THR A 93 3.57 -8.48 -1.52
C THR A 93 5.01 -8.64 -1.01
N ARG A 94 6.00 -8.22 -1.81
CA ARG A 94 7.45 -8.40 -1.54
C ARG A 94 8.08 -7.26 -0.73
N ASP A 95 7.32 -6.19 -0.49
CA ASP A 95 7.86 -4.96 0.07
C ASP A 95 8.29 -5.11 1.56
N HIS A 96 9.45 -4.55 1.91
CA HIS A 96 10.02 -4.66 3.25
C HIS A 96 10.98 -3.51 3.55
N MET A 97 11.01 -3.06 4.80
CA MET A 97 11.98 -2.06 5.24
C MET A 97 13.40 -2.64 5.19
N LYS A 98 14.35 -1.84 4.72
CA LYS A 98 15.77 -2.21 4.64
C LYS A 98 16.61 -1.15 5.34
N VAL A 99 17.56 -1.60 6.16
CA VAL A 99 18.60 -0.77 6.76
C VAL A 99 19.96 -1.30 6.30
N ALA A 100 20.87 -0.39 5.95
CA ALA A 100 22.23 -0.72 5.54
C ALA A 100 23.21 0.05 6.43
N PHE A 101 24.20 -0.67 6.96
CA PHE A 101 25.26 -0.10 7.78
C PHE A 101 26.55 -0.08 6.97
N PHE A 102 27.30 1.00 7.09
CA PHE A 102 28.59 1.18 6.43
C PHE A 102 29.65 1.55 7.46
N GLY A 103 30.87 1.00 7.32
CA GLY A 103 32.00 1.25 8.21
C GLY A 103 33.33 0.93 7.54
N ARG A 104 34.42 1.52 8.03
CA ARG A 104 35.78 1.19 7.58
C ARG A 104 36.26 -0.09 8.28
N LEU A 105 36.90 -0.98 7.54
CA LEU A 105 37.72 -2.06 8.12
C LEU A 105 38.94 -1.39 8.76
N VAL A 106 38.99 -1.42 10.10
CA VAL A 106 40.17 -1.01 10.89
C VAL A 106 40.82 -2.29 11.42
#